data_AF-A0A3A3GN98-F1
#
_entry.id   AF-A0A3A3GN98-F1
#
_cell.length_a   1.000
_cell.length_b   1.000
_cell.length_c   1.000
_cell.angle_alpha   90.00
_cell.angle_beta   90.00
_cell.angle_gamma   90.00
#
_symmetry.space_group_name_H-M   'P 1'
#
loop_
_entity.id
_entity.type
_entity.pdbx_description
1 polymer ?
#
loop_
_entity_poly.entity_id
_entity_poly.type
_entity_poly.pdbx_seq_one_letter_code
_entity_poly.pdbx_strand_id
1 'polypeptide(L)'
;MRGSPALAKYLIMNADDLGYSEPVNIGIMEAHSFGTVTSSSLLANMSAFQQAVGWALRTPSLGVGLHFNLTCGTAIAPPECIPSLAGMGRQLLGRAARLERGGD
;
A
#
# COMPACT_ATOMS: atom_id res chain seq x y z
N MET A 1 -8.86 2.83 -47.94
CA MET A 1 -8.43 1.96 -46.83
C MET A 1 -8.96 2.54 -45.53
N ARG A 2 -9.93 1.89 -44.87
CA ARG A 2 -10.31 2.26 -43.49
C ARG A 2 -9.49 1.36 -42.57
N GLY A 3 -8.60 1.94 -41.78
CA GLY A 3 -7.80 1.18 -40.80
C GLY A 3 -8.71 0.55 -39.75
N SER A 4 -8.42 -0.69 -39.33
CA SER A 4 -9.10 -1.28 -38.16
C SER A 4 -9.03 -0.31 -36.98
N PRO A 5 -10.11 -0.17 -36.19
CA PRO A 5 -10.04 0.58 -34.94
C PRO A 5 -8.95 -0.04 -34.08
N ALA A 6 -7.98 0.76 -33.65
CA ALA A 6 -6.98 0.31 -32.70
C ALA A 6 -7.71 -0.23 -31.46
N LEU A 7 -7.40 -1.45 -31.05
CA LEU A 7 -7.92 -2.04 -29.81
C LEU A 7 -7.66 -1.05 -28.66
N ALA A 8 -8.70 -0.73 -27.90
CA ALA A 8 -8.60 0.16 -26.76
C ALA A 8 -7.55 -0.35 -25.78
N LYS A 9 -6.62 0.52 -25.37
CA LYS A 9 -5.61 0.20 -24.36
C LYS A 9 -6.16 0.53 -22.98
N TYR A 10 -6.01 -0.39 -22.04
CA TYR A 10 -6.36 -0.17 -20.63
C TYR A 10 -5.12 0.31 -19.87
N LEU A 11 -5.31 1.28 -18.98
CA LEU A 11 -4.28 1.81 -18.09
C LEU A 11 -4.79 1.78 -16.66
N ILE A 12 -3.97 1.26 -15.75
CA ILE A 12 -4.20 1.30 -14.31
C ILE A 12 -3.19 2.28 -13.72
N MET A 13 -3.71 3.33 -13.09
CA MET A 13 -2.91 4.30 -12.35
C MET A 13 -3.05 3.95 -10.87
N ASN A 14 -2.06 3.25 -10.34
CA ASN A 14 -2.04 2.82 -8.94
C ASN A 14 -1.21 3.79 -8.09
N ALA A 15 -1.78 4.29 -7.00
CA ALA A 15 -1.03 5.00 -5.97
C ALA A 15 -0.65 4.05 -4.83
N ASP A 16 0.61 4.02 -4.45
CA ASP A 16 1.06 3.22 -3.30
C ASP A 16 0.85 3.94 -1.97
N ASP A 17 0.99 3.18 -0.88
CA ASP A 17 1.06 3.68 0.50
C ASP A 17 -0.24 4.24 1.09
N LEU A 18 -1.41 3.87 0.56
CA LEU A 18 -2.67 4.15 1.25
C LEU A 18 -2.63 3.52 2.65
N GLY A 19 -3.04 4.27 3.66
CA GLY A 19 -2.94 3.90 5.08
C GLY A 19 -1.63 4.29 5.76
N TYR A 20 -0.61 4.76 5.03
CA TYR A 20 0.69 5.12 5.61
C TYR A 20 0.60 6.24 6.64
N SER A 21 -0.03 7.36 6.26
CA SER A 21 -0.29 8.53 7.11
C SER A 21 -1.50 9.29 6.61
N GLU A 22 -2.11 10.14 7.45
CA GLU A 22 -3.29 10.89 7.03
C GLU A 22 -3.02 11.82 5.83
N PRO A 23 -1.89 12.56 5.76
CA PRO A 23 -1.58 13.36 4.57
C PRO A 23 -1.43 12.52 3.30
N VAL A 24 -0.87 11.31 3.39
CA VAL A 24 -0.77 10.40 2.23
C VAL A 24 -2.16 9.96 1.78
N ASN A 25 -3.03 9.57 2.72
CA ASN A 25 -4.43 9.23 2.39
C ASN A 25 -5.13 10.39 1.68
N ILE A 26 -4.98 11.63 2.19
CA ILE A 26 -5.61 12.82 1.61
C ILE A 26 -5.16 13.00 0.16
N GLY A 27 -3.86 12.95 -0.10
CA GLY A 27 -3.31 13.12 -1.44
C GLY A 27 -3.78 12.05 -2.42
N ILE A 28 -3.86 10.78 -1.98
CA ILE A 28 -4.37 9.68 -2.82
C ILE A 28 -5.85 9.88 -3.14
N MET A 29 -6.67 10.23 -2.15
CA MET A 29 -8.10 10.47 -2.35
C MET A 29 -8.35 11.69 -3.25
N GLU A 30 -7.57 12.76 -3.09
CA GLU A 30 -7.62 13.93 -3.95
C GLU A 30 -7.26 13.56 -5.39
N ALA A 31 -6.16 12.84 -5.61
CA ALA A 31 -5.75 12.39 -6.94
C ALA A 31 -6.77 11.44 -7.59
N HIS A 32 -7.44 10.59 -6.81
CA HIS A 32 -8.56 9.78 -7.28
C HIS A 32 -9.77 10.63 -7.66
N SER A 33 -10.09 11.66 -6.86
CA SER A 33 -11.23 12.55 -7.12
C SER A 33 -11.08 13.34 -8.44
N PHE A 34 -9.83 13.62 -8.85
CA PHE A 34 -9.52 14.21 -10.14
C PHE A 34 -9.45 13.19 -11.30
N GLY A 35 -9.66 11.90 -11.04
CA GLY A 35 -9.64 10.83 -12.03
C GLY A 35 -8.24 10.37 -12.47
N THR A 36 -7.18 10.92 -11.88
CA THR A 36 -5.79 10.58 -12.22
C THR A 36 -5.39 9.20 -11.71
N VAL A 37 -5.82 8.87 -10.49
CA VAL A 37 -5.56 7.58 -9.83
C VAL A 37 -6.82 6.72 -9.92
N THR A 38 -6.67 5.48 -10.39
CA THR A 38 -7.79 4.53 -10.54
C THR A 38 -7.74 3.40 -9.52
N SER A 39 -6.60 3.20 -8.86
CA SER A 39 -6.43 2.20 -7.81
C SER A 39 -5.38 2.61 -6.78
N SER A 40 -5.36 1.94 -5.64
CA SER A 40 -4.34 2.12 -4.63
C SER A 40 -4.07 0.85 -3.84
N SER A 41 -2.88 0.74 -3.25
CA SER A 41 -2.49 -0.38 -2.41
C SER A 41 -2.44 0.04 -0.93
N LEU A 42 -3.15 -0.70 -0.07
CA LEU A 42 -3.38 -0.39 1.34
C LEU A 42 -2.38 -1.09 2.27
N LEU A 43 -1.74 -0.32 3.13
CA LEU A 43 -0.89 -0.76 4.23
C LEU A 43 -1.72 -1.05 5.48
N ALA A 44 -1.82 -2.31 5.86
CA ALA A 44 -2.65 -2.76 6.99
C ALA A 44 -2.07 -2.42 8.37
N ASN A 45 -0.78 -2.11 8.45
CA ASN A 45 -0.03 -2.01 9.69
C ASN A 45 0.50 -0.60 10.01
N MET A 46 -0.05 0.40 9.33
CA MET A 46 0.36 1.79 9.43
C MET A 46 -0.69 2.64 10.15
N SER A 47 -0.27 3.82 10.64
CA SER A 47 -1.05 4.61 11.60
C SER A 47 -2.37 5.12 11.04
N ALA A 48 -2.46 5.36 9.73
CA ALA A 48 -3.67 5.90 9.10
C ALA A 48 -4.53 4.83 8.41
N PHE A 49 -4.31 3.55 8.71
CA PHE A 49 -5.07 2.43 8.15
C PHE A 49 -6.59 2.58 8.35
N GLN A 50 -7.04 2.94 9.56
CA GLN A 50 -8.48 3.05 9.86
C GLN A 50 -9.17 4.15 9.05
N GLN A 51 -8.51 5.30 8.90
CA GLN A 51 -9.00 6.38 8.06
C GLN A 51 -9.11 5.93 6.60
N ALA A 52 -8.04 5.29 6.09
CA ALA A 52 -8.00 4.77 4.71
C ALA A 52 -9.12 3.75 4.44
N VAL A 53 -9.35 2.79 5.33
CA VAL A 53 -10.44 1.81 5.21
C VAL A 53 -11.80 2.51 5.17
N GLY A 54 -12.04 3.45 6.08
CA GLY A 54 -13.28 4.21 6.11
C GLY A 54 -13.55 4.96 4.81
N TRP A 55 -12.50 5.50 4.18
CA TRP A 55 -12.59 6.23 2.91
C TRP A 55 -12.78 5.28 1.72
N ALA A 56 -11.99 4.21 1.64
CA ALA A 56 -12.11 3.18 0.61
C ALA A 56 -13.54 2.60 0.55
N LEU A 57 -14.14 2.30 1.71
CA LEU A 57 -15.51 1.79 1.78
C LEU A 57 -16.57 2.78 1.27
N ARG A 58 -16.31 4.09 1.38
CA ARG A 58 -17.20 5.15 0.85
C ARG A 58 -16.90 5.53 -0.59
N THR A 59 -15.83 5.00 -1.17
CA THR A 59 -15.37 5.30 -2.53
C THR A 59 -15.16 4.01 -3.33
N PRO A 60 -16.24 3.28 -3.67
CA PRO A 60 -16.14 2.00 -4.38
C PRO A 60 -15.58 2.12 -5.81
N SER A 61 -15.46 3.35 -6.34
CA SER A 61 -14.79 3.64 -7.61
C SER A 61 -13.27 3.54 -7.54
N LEU A 62 -12.67 3.60 -6.35
CA LEU A 62 -11.25 3.40 -6.15
C LEU A 62 -10.97 1.90 -5.98
N GLY A 63 -10.20 1.31 -6.89
CA GLY A 63 -9.72 -0.06 -6.69
C GLY A 63 -8.76 -0.10 -5.50
N VAL A 64 -8.93 -1.04 -4.56
CA VAL A 64 -8.04 -1.16 -3.40
C VAL A 64 -7.43 -2.55 -3.33
N GLY A 65 -6.10 -2.62 -3.37
CA GLY A 65 -5.29 -3.83 -3.21
C GLY A 65 -4.50 -3.86 -1.91
N LEU A 66 -3.77 -4.96 -1.66
CA LEU A 66 -2.88 -5.09 -0.51
C LEU A 66 -1.48 -4.54 -0.84
N HIS A 67 -1.00 -3.59 -0.05
CA HIS A 67 0.42 -3.21 -0.05
C HIS A 67 1.16 -4.05 0.98
N PHE A 68 1.79 -5.14 0.54
CA PHE A 68 2.46 -6.07 1.45
C PHE A 68 3.75 -5.47 2.01
N ASN A 69 3.81 -5.25 3.32
CA ASN A 69 4.88 -4.51 3.98
C ASN A 69 5.73 -5.38 4.91
N LEU A 70 7.05 -5.33 4.72
CA LEU A 70 8.05 -6.08 5.47
C LEU A 70 9.17 -5.17 6.04
N THR A 71 8.97 -3.85 6.03
CA THR A 71 10.07 -2.89 6.26
C THR A 71 9.77 -1.79 7.26
N CYS A 72 8.51 -1.49 7.54
CA CYS A 72 8.16 -0.35 8.40
C CYS A 72 6.89 -0.60 9.22
N GLY A 73 6.72 0.17 10.30
CA GLY A 73 5.57 0.02 11.19
C GLY A 73 5.60 -1.26 12.03
N THR A 74 4.57 -1.42 12.86
CA THR A 74 4.47 -2.55 13.77
C THR A 74 4.02 -3.80 13.01
N ALA A 75 4.63 -4.95 13.28
CA ALA A 75 4.21 -6.21 12.73
C ALA A 75 2.83 -6.62 13.27
N ILE A 76 1.96 -7.05 12.36
CA ILE A 76 0.64 -7.59 12.72
C ILE A 76 0.80 -8.93 13.42
N ALA A 77 1.65 -9.81 12.88
CA ALA A 77 1.97 -11.10 13.50
C ALA A 77 2.79 -10.93 14.80
N PRO A 78 2.68 -11.86 15.75
CA PRO A 78 3.57 -11.93 16.90
C PRO A 78 5.04 -12.11 16.44
N PRO A 79 6.02 -11.39 17.01
CA PRO A 79 7.42 -11.47 16.60
C PRO A 79 8.01 -12.87 16.71
N GLU A 80 7.55 -13.67 17.67
CA GLU A 80 7.92 -15.07 17.85
C GLU A 80 7.54 -15.96 16.66
N CYS A 81 6.54 -15.57 15.86
CA CYS A 81 6.17 -16.26 14.62
C CYS A 81 7.01 -15.81 13.41
N ILE A 82 7.64 -14.64 13.50
CA ILE A 82 8.41 -14.01 12.41
C ILE A 82 9.73 -13.39 12.90
N PRO A 83 10.59 -14.15 13.61
CA PRO A 83 11.77 -13.60 14.29
C PRO A 83 12.84 -13.04 13.34
N SER A 84 12.80 -13.44 12.07
CA SER A 84 13.67 -12.90 11.01
C SER A 84 13.19 -11.56 10.43
N LEU A 85 11.94 -11.15 10.73
CA LEU A 85 11.30 -9.95 10.16
C LEU A 85 10.95 -8.89 11.20
N ALA A 86 10.79 -9.26 12.46
CA ALA A 86 10.45 -8.32 13.54
C ALA A 86 11.44 -8.40 14.70
N GLY A 87 11.85 -7.23 15.19
CA GLY A 87 12.69 -7.10 16.38
C GLY A 87 11.89 -7.04 17.69
N MET A 88 12.58 -6.74 18.80
CA MET A 88 11.90 -6.45 20.07
C MET A 88 10.91 -5.28 19.91
N GLY A 89 9.75 -5.36 20.58
CA GLY A 89 8.72 -4.33 20.48
C GLY A 89 7.83 -4.44 19.22
N ARG A 90 7.88 -5.58 18.51
CA ARG A 90 7.08 -5.86 17.30
C ARG A 90 7.38 -4.95 16.11
N GLN A 91 8.45 -4.18 16.12
CA GLN A 91 8.80 -3.33 15.00
C GLN A 91 9.38 -4.18 13.86
N LEU A 92 8.86 -4.00 12.64
CA LEU A 92 9.47 -4.64 11.46
C LEU A 92 10.91 -4.14 11.30
N LEU A 93 11.82 -5.07 11.01
CA LEU A 93 13.22 -4.76 10.75
C LEU A 93 13.31 -3.94 9.47
N GLY A 94 13.89 -2.74 9.58
CA GLY A 94 14.14 -1.87 8.43
C GLY A 94 15.04 -2.53 7.39
N ARG A 95 15.08 -1.97 6.17
CA ARG A 95 15.83 -2.55 5.03
C ARG A 95 17.28 -2.88 5.38
N ALA A 96 18.00 -1.96 6.03
CA ALA A 96 19.41 -2.15 6.38
C ALA A 96 19.62 -3.35 7.32
N ALA A 97 18.86 -3.40 8.42
CA ALA A 97 18.94 -4.47 9.40
C ALA A 97 18.58 -5.85 8.83
N ARG A 98 17.77 -5.91 7.76
CA ARG A 98 17.41 -7.16 7.10
C ARG A 98 18.48 -7.65 6.12
N LEU A 99 19.17 -6.75 5.42
CA LEU A 99 20.28 -7.12 4.54
C LEU A 99 21.46 -7.68 5.32
N GLU A 100 21.76 -7.10 6.49
CA GLU A 100 22.81 -7.58 7.40
C GLU A 100 22.53 -9.00 7.96
N ARG A 101 21.27 -9.42 7.96
CA ARG A 101 20.82 -10.74 8.45
C ARG A 101 20.61 -11.77 7.33
N GLY A 102 20.72 -11.37 6.07
CA GLY A 102 20.48 -12.23 4.90
C GLY A 102 21.76 -12.81 4.29
N GLY A 103 22.85 -12.87 5.05
CA GLY A 103 24.17 -13.31 4.58
C GLY A 103 24.46 -14.81 4.76
N ASP A 104 23.44 -15.65 4.97
CA ASP A 104 23.55 -17.11 5.02
C ASP A 104 23.11 -17.77 3.70
#